data_AF-A0A7D5VC98-F1
#
_entry.id   AF-A0A7D5VC98-F1
#
_cell.length_a   1.000
_cell.length_b   1.000
_cell.length_c   1.000
_cell.angle_alpha   90.00
_cell.angle_beta   90.00
_cell.angle_gamma   90.00
#
_symmetry.space_group_name_H-M   'P 1'
#
loop_
_entity.id
_entity.type
_entity.pdbx_description
1 polymer ?
#
loop_
_entity_poly.entity_id
_entity_poly.type
_entity_poly.pdbx_seq_one_letter_code
_entity_poly.pdbx_strand_id
1 'polypeptide(L)' 'MANISNLPIPDSLPADGLSRWRQFAPFSPVSRERFRQLCKIGRAPQPIRLGIRCTMYSNRELHRWLADPINYRADYK' A
#
# COMPACT_ATOMS: atom_id res chain seq x y z
N MET A 1 -17.13 0.08 -23.07
CA MET A 1 -16.70 -0.23 -21.69
C MET A 1 -15.28 0.29 -21.52
N ALA A 2 -15.06 1.38 -20.78
CA ALA A 2 -13.74 1.99 -20.65
C ALA A 2 -12.77 1.02 -19.93
N ASN A 3 -11.67 0.70 -20.60
CA ASN A 3 -10.63 -0.19 -20.08
C ASN A 3 -9.76 0.60 -19.09
N ILE A 4 -10.04 0.47 -17.79
CA ILE A 4 -9.39 1.21 -16.68
C ILE A 4 -7.87 0.89 -16.56
N SER A 5 -7.34 -0.01 -17.40
CA SER A 5 -5.94 -0.44 -17.39
C SER A 5 -4.94 0.60 -17.93
N ASN A 6 -5.41 1.68 -18.57
CA ASN A 6 -4.54 2.68 -19.21
C ASN A 6 -4.75 4.13 -18.74
N LEU A 7 -5.30 4.31 -17.53
CA LEU A 7 -5.31 5.64 -16.92
C LEU A 7 -3.88 6.00 -16.50
N PRO A 8 -3.44 7.25 -16.72
CA PRO A 8 -2.17 7.71 -16.16
C PRO A 8 -2.20 7.43 -14.66
N ILE A 9 -1.15 6.79 -14.15
CA ILE A 9 -0.99 6.60 -12.72
C ILE A 9 -0.97 8.02 -12.14
N PRO A 10 -1.90 8.38 -11.23
CA PRO A 10 -1.89 9.73 -10.67
C PRO A 10 -0.50 9.99 -10.07
N ASP A 11 0.05 11.19 -10.29
CA ASP A 11 1.38 11.58 -9.80
C ASP A 11 1.51 11.46 -8.27
N SER A 12 0.37 11.34 -7.57
CA SER A 12 0.25 11.16 -6.14
C SER A 12 -0.70 10.02 -5.76
N LEU A 13 -0.36 9.29 -4.71
CA LEU A 13 -1.27 8.36 -4.04
C LEU A 13 -2.50 9.12 -3.50
N PRO A 14 -3.75 8.62 -3.66
CA PRO A 14 -4.92 9.28 -3.10
C PRO A 14 -4.80 9.49 -1.59
N ALA A 15 -5.39 10.55 -1.05
CA ALA A 15 -5.26 10.91 0.37
C ALA A 15 -5.86 9.86 1.32
N ASP A 16 -6.99 9.26 0.93
CA ASP A 16 -7.67 8.21 1.70
C ASP A 16 -8.20 7.10 0.78
N GLY A 17 -8.80 6.07 1.37
CA GLY A 17 -9.31 4.90 0.68
C GLY A 17 -8.29 3.75 0.64
N LEU A 18 -8.41 2.90 -0.38
CA LEU A 18 -7.63 1.67 -0.49
C LEU A 18 -6.82 1.64 -1.79
N SER A 19 -5.56 1.20 -1.71
CA SER A 19 -4.70 0.96 -2.87
C SER A 19 -4.13 -0.46 -2.89
N ARG A 20 -4.02 -1.02 -4.09
CA ARG A 20 -3.24 -2.25 -4.35
C ARG A 20 -1.76 -1.93 -4.42
N TRP A 21 -0.93 -2.98 -4.24
CA TRP A 21 0.52 -2.88 -4.43
C TRP A 21 0.93 -2.11 -5.68
N ARG A 22 0.38 -2.44 -6.86
CA ARG A 22 0.76 -1.79 -8.13
C ARG A 22 0.50 -0.28 -8.16
N GLN A 23 -0.44 0.23 -7.35
CA GLN A 23 -0.80 1.64 -7.34
C GLN A 23 0.19 2.50 -6.53
N PHE A 24 0.78 1.95 -5.46
CA PHE A 24 1.76 2.68 -4.65
C PHE A 24 3.21 2.18 -4.80
N ALA A 25 3.42 1.08 -5.53
CA ALA A 25 4.75 0.52 -5.79
C ALA A 25 5.78 1.54 -6.33
N PRO A 26 5.40 2.51 -7.21
CA PRO A 26 6.35 3.53 -7.67
C PRO A 26 6.91 4.41 -6.55
N PHE A 27 6.18 4.58 -5.45
CA PHE A 27 6.58 5.40 -4.30
C PHE A 27 7.31 4.59 -3.22
N SER A 28 7.23 3.25 -3.27
CA SER A 28 7.77 2.38 -2.22
C SER A 28 9.30 2.36 -2.26
N PRO A 29 10.00 2.62 -1.13
CA PRO A 29 11.45 2.51 -1.05
C PRO A 29 11.96 1.06 -1.06
N VAL A 30 11.07 0.07 -0.97
CA VAL A 30 11.41 -1.36 -0.93
C VAL A 30 10.62 -2.18 -1.93
N SER A 31 11.13 -3.36 -2.26
CA SER A 31 10.44 -4.33 -3.13
C SER A 31 9.16 -4.88 -2.50
N ARG A 32 8.29 -5.46 -3.33
CA ARG A 32 7.03 -6.09 -2.90
C ARG A 32 7.23 -7.15 -1.82
N GLU A 33 8.24 -7.99 -1.98
CA GLU A 33 8.49 -9.08 -1.04
C GLU A 33 8.99 -8.54 0.30
N ARG A 34 9.87 -7.53 0.27
CA ARG A 34 10.33 -6.87 1.50
C ARG A 34 9.19 -6.18 2.23
N PHE A 35 8.32 -5.48 1.52
CA PHE A 35 7.11 -4.87 2.09
C PHE A 35 6.20 -5.93 2.74
N ARG A 36 5.97 -7.06 2.06
CA ARG A 36 5.19 -8.17 2.62
C ARG A 36 5.78 -8.71 3.92
N GLN A 37 7.11 -8.81 4.02
CA GLN A 37 7.78 -9.19 5.26
C GLN A 37 7.61 -8.13 6.36
N LEU A 38 7.69 -6.84 6.01
CA LEU A 38 7.41 -5.74 6.95
C LEU A 38 5.97 -5.77 7.49
N CYS A 39 4.99 -6.07 6.64
CA CYS A 39 3.59 -6.20 7.07
C CYS A 39 3.45 -7.28 8.15
N LYS A 40 4.09 -8.44 7.95
CA LYS A 40 4.04 -9.56 8.91
C LYS A 40 4.58 -9.20 10.29
N ILE A 41 5.59 -8.33 10.35
CA ILE A 41 6.21 -7.88 11.60
C ILE A 41 5.62 -6.55 12.11
N GLY A 42 4.55 -6.04 11.50
CA GLY A 42 3.89 -4.79 11.91
C GLY A 42 4.67 -3.51 11.60
N ARG A 43 5.66 -3.56 10.70
CA ARG A 43 6.47 -2.41 10.26
C ARG A 43 6.07 -1.85 8.89
N ALA A 44 4.96 -2.34 8.35
CA ALA A 44 4.30 -1.78 7.18
C ALA A 44 2.78 -1.95 7.33
N PRO A 45 1.97 -1.18 6.56
CA PRO A 45 0.53 -1.25 6.60
C PRO A 45 0.00 -2.69 6.46
N GLN A 46 -0.97 -3.07 7.29
CA GLN A 46 -1.52 -4.42 7.27
C GLN A 46 -2.32 -4.69 5.99
N PRO A 47 -2.23 -5.91 5.42
CA PRO A 47 -2.96 -6.27 4.22
C PRO A 47 -4.44 -6.49 4.50
N ILE A 48 -5.31 -5.73 3.84
CA ILE A 48 -6.77 -5.91 3.85
C ILE A 48 -7.13 -6.84 2.68
N ARG A 49 -7.61 -8.06 2.98
CA ARG A 49 -7.99 -9.05 1.96
C ARG A 49 -9.48 -8.91 1.62
N LEU A 50 -9.78 -8.48 0.40
CA LEU A 50 -11.16 -8.49 -0.13
C LEU A 50 -11.55 -9.87 -0.69
N GLY A 51 -10.58 -10.76 -0.89
CA GLY A 51 -10.79 -12.12 -1.36
C GLY A 51 -9.46 -12.83 -1.59
N ILE A 52 -9.50 -14.01 -2.22
CA ILE A 52 -8.31 -14.88 -2.40
C ILE A 52 -7.17 -14.17 -3.15
N ARG A 53 -7.50 -13.34 -4.15
CA ARG A 53 -6.53 -12.69 -5.05
C ARG A 53 -6.35 -11.19 -4.78
N CYS A 54 -7.17 -10.60 -3.91
CA CYS A 54 -7.28 -9.16 -3.80
C CYS A 54 -6.81 -8.68 -2.42
N THR A 55 -5.60 -8.12 -2.40
CA THR A 55 -5.01 -7.48 -1.22
C THR A 55 -4.90 -5.97 -1.44
N MET A 56 -5.45 -5.23 -0.51
CA MET A 56 -5.49 -3.77 -0.46
C MET A 56 -4.80 -3.26 0.79
N TYR A 57 -4.40 -1.99 0.78
CA TYR A 57 -3.80 -1.29 1.90
C TYR A 57 -4.47 0.07 2.06
N SER A 58 -4.66 0.52 3.30
CA SER A 58 -5.19 1.87 3.56
C SER A 58 -4.21 2.93 3.08
N ASN A 59 -4.70 3.89 2.31
CA ASN A 59 -3.90 5.00 1.82
C ASN A 59 -3.40 5.88 2.97
N ARG A 60 -4.19 6.06 4.04
CA ARG A 60 -3.74 6.76 5.25
C ARG A 60 -2.52 6.07 5.86
N GLU A 61 -2.55 4.75 5.96
CA GLU A 61 -1.40 3.97 6.46
C GLU A 61 -0.22 4.01 5.51
N LEU A 62 -0.46 3.94 4.21
CA LEU A 62 0.60 4.05 3.21
C LEU A 62 1.28 5.41 3.28
N HIS A 63 0.54 6.51 3.41
CA HIS A 63 1.12 7.84 3.60
C HIS A 63 1.94 7.92 4.90
N ARG A 64 1.42 7.40 6.02
CA ARG A 64 2.17 7.31 7.28
C ARG A 64 3.48 6.53 7.14
N TRP A 65 3.42 5.40 6.45
CA TRP A 65 4.58 4.54 6.23
C TRP A 65 5.57 5.12 5.23
N LEU A 66 5.11 5.75 4.15
CA LEU A 66 5.97 6.39 3.15
C LEU A 66 6.69 7.62 3.72
N ALA A 67 6.06 8.33 4.67
CA ALA A 67 6.69 9.45 5.36
C ALA A 67 7.84 9.01 6.28
N ASP A 68 7.70 7.89 7.00
CA ASP A 68 8.75 7.33 7.84
C ASP A 68 8.71 5.78 7.88
N PRO A 69 9.31 5.10 6.90
CA PRO A 69 9.22 3.64 6.77
C PRO A 69 10.05 2.89 7.83
N ILE A 70 10.98 3.57 8.52
CA ILE A 70 11.86 2.96 9.53
C ILE A 70 11.13 2.92 10.88
N ASN A 71 10.49 4.03 11.24
CA ASN A 71 9.84 4.17 12.54
C ASN A 71 8.35 3.82 12.51
N TYR A 72 7.73 3.64 11.35
CA TYR A 72 6.34 3.22 11.24
C TYR A 72 6.04 1.94 12.06
N ARG A 73 4.92 1.98 12.79
CA ARG A 73 4.33 0.84 13.50
C ARG A 73 2.85 0.79 13.19
N ALA A 74 2.35 -0.39 12.87
CA ALA A 74 0.91 -0.60 12.70
C ALA A 74 0.22 -0.54 14.07
N ASP A 75 -0.81 0.30 14.18
CA ASP A 75 -1.54 0.57 15.43
C ASP A 75 -2.74 -0.37 15.67
N TYR A 76 -2.94 -1.36 14.79
CA TYR A 76 -4.14 -2.19 14.81
C TYR A 76 -3.82 -3.62 15.27
N LYS A 77 -4.56 -4.08 16.28
CA LYS A 77 -4.58 -5.46 16.78
C LYS A 77 -5.95 -6.09 16.53
#